data_AF-A0A9X1KAB6-F1
#
_entry.id   AF-A0A9X1KAB6-F1
#
_cell.length_a   1.000
_cell.length_b   1.000
_cell.length_c   1.000
_cell.angle_alpha   90.00
_cell.angle_beta   90.00
_cell.angle_gamma   90.00
#
_symmetry.space_group_name_H-M   'P 1'
#
loop_
_entity.id
_entity.type
_entity.pdbx_description
1 polymer ?
#
loop_
_entity_poly.entity_id
_entity_poly.type
_entity_poly.pdbx_seq_one_letter_code
_entity_poly.pdbx_strand_id
1 'polypeptide(L)'
;LVKDVTINHQSISEDRYTIEQVSEIDTSTTGKRTTKVKITMNDGLAETEIEVPYEVQWGSTFVLRGLEEMTVGAFSLLKEGDQLAIHASPGSRNTDLNRPVNNPCGRRIYYTIEVLENDTRKYNYEVTGNTLIRQAVNGFNNGQPLAVNVGDTIKVYHAETQGRNLLMMDEMVRDYTGGSNYAYYRVTEEGFEPFTDIKADPISQELLLGHETNTVNPAELIQNVTFNGRPLTSDLYTVEQLSNFDTTTVGEKGVRVRVSTTDGTGFTEVKIPYVVKWGRTIQVKNNDGATIGAFSLIKQSKPNKQNTQMMNLASQGVANT
;
A
#
# COMPACT_ATOMS: atom_id res chain seq x y z
N LEU A 1 -30.18 12.23 -15.39
CA LEU A 1 -30.03 13.45 -14.56
C LEU A 1 -31.36 13.92 -13.98
N VAL A 2 -32.45 13.92 -14.76
CA VAL A 2 -33.82 14.12 -14.26
C VAL A 2 -34.55 12.78 -14.28
N LYS A 3 -35.25 12.41 -13.20
CA LYS A 3 -35.96 11.11 -13.09
C LYS A 3 -37.46 11.21 -13.39
N ASP A 4 -38.10 12.33 -13.04
CA ASP A 4 -39.54 12.51 -13.22
C ASP A 4 -39.84 13.97 -13.60
N VAL A 5 -40.60 14.18 -14.67
CA VAL A 5 -41.15 15.49 -15.06
C VAL A 5 -42.65 15.47 -14.84
N THR A 6 -43.17 16.45 -14.11
CA THR A 6 -44.61 16.55 -13.82
C THR A 6 -45.18 17.89 -14.26
N ILE A 7 -46.42 17.89 -14.76
CA ILE A 7 -47.27 19.09 -14.82
C ILE A 7 -48.50 18.82 -13.97
N ASN A 8 -48.89 19.77 -13.13
CA ASN A 8 -50.07 19.66 -12.26
C ASN A 8 -50.09 18.36 -11.44
N HIS A 9 -48.93 17.93 -10.94
CA HIS A 9 -48.73 16.69 -10.16
C HIS A 9 -48.96 15.38 -10.93
N GLN A 10 -49.05 15.42 -12.26
CA GLN A 10 -49.12 14.24 -13.12
C GLN A 10 -47.79 14.03 -13.84
N SER A 11 -47.26 12.81 -13.74
CA SER A 11 -46.06 12.41 -14.48
C SER A 11 -46.33 12.46 -15.98
N ILE A 12 -45.31 12.89 -16.71
CA ILE A 12 -45.34 13.12 -18.14
C ILE A 12 -44.39 12.15 -18.79
N SER A 13 -44.87 11.47 -19.83
CA SER A 13 -44.03 10.57 -20.63
C SER A 13 -42.85 11.31 -21.27
N GLU A 14 -41.69 10.66 -21.28
CA GLU A 14 -40.42 11.25 -21.75
C GLU A 14 -40.45 11.70 -23.22
N ASP A 15 -41.37 11.16 -24.03
CA ASP A 15 -41.58 11.54 -25.43
C ASP A 15 -42.26 12.91 -25.61
N ARG A 16 -42.68 13.56 -24.53
CA ARG A 16 -43.38 14.86 -24.56
C ARG A 16 -42.48 16.05 -24.26
N TYR A 17 -41.24 15.85 -23.88
CA TYR A 17 -40.30 16.93 -23.59
C TYR A 17 -38.89 16.59 -24.06
N THR A 18 -38.07 17.63 -24.20
CA THR A 18 -36.62 17.52 -24.34
C THR A 18 -35.93 18.05 -23.09
N ILE A 19 -34.80 17.45 -22.73
CA ILE A 19 -33.90 17.98 -21.71
C ILE A 19 -32.60 18.37 -22.38
N GLU A 20 -32.20 19.63 -22.23
CA GLU A 20 -30.92 20.12 -22.69
C GLU A 20 -30.07 20.58 -21.49
N GLN A 21 -28.78 20.26 -21.54
CA GLN A 21 -27.83 20.76 -20.57
C GLN A 21 -27.51 22.21 -20.92
N VAL A 22 -27.73 23.14 -19.98
CA VAL A 22 -27.47 24.57 -20.19
C VAL A 22 -26.25 25.09 -19.44
N SER A 23 -25.67 24.29 -18.55
CA SER A 23 -24.34 24.57 -17.97
C SER A 23 -23.43 23.34 -17.99
N GLU A 24 -22.14 23.56 -18.17
CA GLU A 24 -21.12 22.50 -18.17
C GLU A 24 -21.10 21.71 -16.84
N ILE A 25 -20.84 20.40 -16.93
CA ILE A 25 -20.60 19.56 -15.74
C ILE A 25 -19.09 19.54 -15.51
N ASP A 26 -18.66 20.26 -14.48
CA ASP A 26 -17.26 20.29 -14.07
C ASP A 26 -16.92 19.10 -13.17
N THR A 27 -16.09 18.19 -13.69
CA THR A 27 -15.58 17.01 -13.00
C THR A 27 -14.10 17.15 -12.58
N SER A 28 -13.52 18.33 -12.69
CA SER A 28 -12.08 18.57 -12.42
C SER A 28 -11.68 18.43 -10.95
N THR A 29 -12.63 18.52 -10.02
CA THR A 29 -12.39 18.47 -8.58
C THR A 29 -13.52 17.71 -7.88
N THR A 30 -13.25 17.05 -6.76
CA THR A 30 -14.28 16.30 -6.01
C THR A 30 -15.29 17.20 -5.28
N GLY A 31 -16.41 16.61 -4.87
CA GLY A 31 -17.44 17.23 -4.05
C GLY A 31 -18.76 17.52 -4.76
N LYS A 32 -19.74 18.01 -3.98
CA LYS A 32 -21.12 18.27 -4.42
C LYS A 32 -21.24 19.58 -5.20
N ARG A 33 -21.97 19.54 -6.32
CA ARG A 33 -22.24 20.66 -7.23
C ARG A 33 -23.68 20.61 -7.73
N THR A 34 -24.08 21.65 -8.45
CA THR A 34 -25.30 21.66 -9.25
C THR A 34 -24.95 21.97 -10.70
N THR A 35 -25.71 21.40 -11.63
CA THR A 35 -25.72 21.78 -13.05
C THR A 35 -27.13 22.21 -13.42
N LYS A 36 -27.26 23.14 -14.36
CA LYS A 36 -28.52 23.59 -14.89
C LYS A 36 -28.91 22.77 -16.12
N VAL A 37 -30.15 22.31 -16.12
CA VAL A 37 -30.78 21.69 -17.28
C VAL A 37 -32.05 22.46 -17.61
N LYS A 38 -32.32 22.60 -18.89
CA LYS A 38 -33.55 23.17 -19.41
C LYS A 38 -34.44 22.06 -19.92
N ILE A 39 -35.70 22.09 -19.49
CA ILE A 39 -36.75 21.16 -19.90
C ILE A 39 -37.72 21.94 -20.77
N THR A 40 -37.95 21.46 -21.99
CA THR A 40 -38.84 22.11 -22.96
C THR A 40 -39.87 21.11 -23.41
N MET A 41 -41.15 21.47 -23.35
CA MET A 41 -42.21 20.62 -23.91
C MET A 41 -42.15 20.62 -25.44
N ASN A 42 -42.37 19.44 -26.03
CA ASN A 42 -42.32 19.26 -27.48
C ASN A 42 -43.44 20.01 -28.21
N ASP A 43 -44.52 20.35 -27.51
CA ASP A 43 -45.61 21.21 -28.00
C ASP A 43 -45.27 22.72 -27.96
N GLY A 44 -44.12 23.10 -27.37
CA GLY A 44 -43.66 24.48 -27.24
C GLY A 44 -44.41 25.32 -26.20
N LEU A 45 -45.31 24.74 -25.41
CA LEU A 45 -46.18 25.48 -24.50
C LEU A 45 -45.53 25.82 -23.16
N ALA A 46 -44.46 25.12 -22.77
CA ALA A 46 -43.78 25.33 -21.51
C ALA A 46 -42.29 25.04 -21.62
N GLU A 47 -41.50 25.87 -20.92
CA GLU A 47 -40.09 25.63 -20.65
C GLU A 47 -39.76 25.97 -19.20
N THR A 48 -38.78 25.28 -18.62
CA THR A 48 -38.28 25.58 -17.27
C THR A 48 -36.81 25.18 -17.15
N GLU A 49 -36.06 25.91 -16.33
CA GLU A 49 -34.69 25.56 -15.95
C GLU A 49 -34.68 25.09 -14.50
N ILE A 50 -34.00 23.98 -14.25
CA ILE A 50 -33.83 23.44 -12.90
C ILE A 50 -32.35 23.20 -12.61
N GLU A 51 -32.00 23.30 -11.33
CA GLU A 51 -30.69 22.90 -10.82
C GLU A 51 -30.72 21.44 -10.39
N VAL A 52 -29.87 20.63 -11.01
CA VAL A 52 -29.71 19.21 -10.72
C VAL A 52 -28.42 19.02 -9.92
N PRO A 53 -28.48 18.48 -8.69
CA PRO A 53 -27.28 18.20 -7.92
C PRO A 53 -26.53 17.00 -8.50
N TYR A 54 -25.20 17.07 -8.46
CA TYR A 54 -24.31 15.95 -8.74
C TYR A 54 -23.13 15.97 -7.77
N GLU A 55 -22.48 14.81 -7.61
CA GLU A 55 -21.32 14.65 -6.75
C GLU A 55 -20.19 14.02 -7.56
N VAL A 56 -19.01 14.65 -7.50
CA VAL A 56 -17.80 14.13 -8.12
C VAL A 56 -17.00 13.40 -7.04
N GLN A 57 -16.83 12.10 -7.23
CA GLN A 57 -16.11 11.20 -6.34
C GLN A 57 -14.68 10.98 -6.84
N TRP A 58 -13.80 10.53 -5.96
CA TRP A 58 -12.43 10.16 -6.31
C TRP A 58 -12.36 8.90 -7.18
N GLY A 59 -13.28 7.95 -6.99
CA GLY A 59 -13.21 6.65 -7.67
C GLY A 59 -11.86 5.97 -7.37
N SER A 60 -11.14 5.53 -8.40
CA SER A 60 -9.78 5.00 -8.30
C SER A 60 -8.76 6.04 -8.80
N THR A 61 -8.17 6.79 -7.87
CA THR A 61 -7.29 7.94 -8.18
C THR A 61 -6.05 7.96 -7.31
N PHE A 62 -4.86 8.02 -7.89
CA PHE A 62 -3.68 8.38 -7.10
C PHE A 62 -3.51 9.90 -7.06
N VAL A 63 -3.21 10.43 -5.87
CA VAL A 63 -3.16 11.86 -5.54
C VAL A 63 -1.76 12.20 -5.04
N LEU A 64 -1.20 13.27 -5.60
CA LEU A 64 0.09 13.81 -5.21
C LEU A 64 -0.10 15.12 -4.47
N ARG A 65 0.62 15.29 -3.35
CA ARG A 65 0.56 16.50 -2.52
C ARG A 65 1.85 17.30 -2.56
N GLY A 66 1.69 18.61 -2.70
CA GLY A 66 2.74 19.61 -2.61
C GLY A 66 2.87 20.19 -1.21
N LEU A 67 3.35 21.43 -1.15
CA LEU A 67 3.40 22.24 0.07
C LEU A 67 2.01 22.37 0.72
N GLU A 68 1.99 22.48 2.05
CA GLU A 68 0.75 22.71 2.82
C GLU A 68 -0.33 21.63 2.57
N GLU A 69 0.08 20.40 2.24
CA GLU A 69 -0.83 19.29 1.88
C GLU A 69 -1.70 19.55 0.64
N MET A 70 -1.40 20.58 -0.16
CA MET A 70 -2.18 20.93 -1.34
C MET A 70 -2.08 19.83 -2.40
N THR A 71 -3.21 19.44 -3.01
CA THR A 71 -3.18 18.54 -4.16
C THR A 71 -2.52 19.24 -5.35
N VAL A 72 -1.43 18.66 -5.86
CA VAL A 72 -0.66 19.17 -7.02
C VAL A 72 -0.83 18.31 -8.27
N GLY A 73 -1.62 17.24 -8.16
CA GLY A 73 -2.07 16.40 -9.25
C GLY A 73 -2.93 15.26 -8.72
N ALA A 74 -4.03 15.00 -9.41
CA ALA A 74 -4.88 13.83 -9.20
C ALA A 74 -4.98 13.07 -10.53
N PHE A 75 -4.78 11.76 -10.49
CA PHE A 75 -4.69 10.91 -11.68
C PHE A 75 -5.67 9.75 -11.54
N SER A 76 -6.83 9.90 -12.18
CA SER A 76 -7.98 9.00 -12.05
C SER A 76 -7.96 7.96 -13.16
N LEU A 77 -8.17 6.68 -12.83
CA LEU A 77 -8.42 5.63 -13.81
C LEU A 77 -9.90 5.64 -14.16
N LEU A 78 -10.21 5.93 -15.42
CA LEU A 78 -11.58 5.95 -15.94
C LEU A 78 -11.70 4.97 -17.11
N LYS A 79 -12.91 4.44 -17.31
CA LYS A 79 -13.25 3.59 -18.44
C LYS A 79 -14.04 4.40 -19.46
N GLU A 80 -13.46 4.60 -20.64
CA GLU A 80 -14.06 5.28 -21.77
C GLU A 80 -14.43 4.25 -22.85
N GLY A 81 -15.70 3.81 -22.84
CA GLY A 81 -16.12 2.67 -23.65
C GLY A 81 -15.42 1.39 -23.17
N ASP A 82 -14.64 0.76 -24.04
CA ASP A 82 -13.85 -0.43 -23.73
C ASP A 82 -12.39 -0.13 -23.32
N GLN A 83 -11.96 1.14 -23.37
CA GLN A 83 -10.58 1.54 -23.07
C GLN A 83 -10.46 2.12 -21.66
N LEU A 84 -9.48 1.65 -20.90
CA LEU A 84 -9.06 2.31 -19.65
C LEU A 84 -8.08 3.44 -19.95
N ALA A 85 -8.25 4.58 -19.30
CA ALA A 85 -7.37 5.72 -19.43
C ALA A 85 -7.14 6.45 -18.10
N ILE A 86 -5.95 7.02 -17.93
CA ILE A 86 -5.60 7.86 -16.78
C ILE A 86 -5.87 9.32 -17.14
N HIS A 87 -6.70 9.98 -16.35
CA HIS A 87 -7.03 11.39 -16.49
C HIS A 87 -6.35 12.21 -15.41
N ALA A 88 -5.61 13.24 -15.79
CA ALA A 88 -5.05 14.21 -14.86
C ALA A 88 -6.05 15.34 -14.57
N SER A 89 -6.20 15.71 -13.30
CA SER A 89 -7.02 16.82 -12.86
C SER A 89 -6.40 17.52 -11.63
N PRO A 90 -6.88 18.73 -11.27
CA PRO A 90 -6.51 19.36 -10.00
C PRO A 90 -6.99 18.56 -8.78
N GLY A 91 -8.10 17.80 -8.89
CA GLY A 91 -8.62 16.90 -7.87
C GLY A 91 -9.29 17.58 -6.66
N SER A 92 -8.76 18.72 -6.20
CA SER A 92 -9.27 19.46 -5.04
C SER A 92 -9.62 20.90 -5.38
N ARG A 93 -10.74 21.41 -4.85
CA ARG A 93 -11.15 22.82 -5.01
C ARG A 93 -10.20 23.81 -4.35
N ASN A 94 -9.43 23.36 -3.34
CA ASN A 94 -8.49 24.21 -2.61
C ASN A 94 -7.12 24.31 -3.32
N THR A 95 -6.96 23.68 -4.48
CA THR A 95 -5.74 23.75 -5.27
C THR A 95 -5.59 25.11 -5.94
N ASP A 96 -4.55 25.85 -5.57
CA ASP A 96 -4.16 27.08 -6.26
C ASP A 96 -3.29 26.74 -7.48
N LEU A 97 -3.94 26.72 -8.65
CA LEU A 97 -3.33 26.37 -9.93
C LEU A 97 -2.13 27.25 -10.35
N ASN A 98 -1.99 28.45 -9.76
CA ASN A 98 -0.90 29.37 -10.07
C ASN A 98 0.27 29.27 -9.08
N ARG A 99 0.21 28.36 -8.11
CA ARG A 99 1.35 28.04 -7.24
C ARG A 99 2.25 27.00 -7.91
N PRO A 100 3.57 27.04 -7.63
CA PRO A 100 4.45 25.94 -7.96
C PRO A 100 4.11 24.69 -7.12
N VAL A 101 4.34 23.50 -7.67
CA VAL A 101 4.07 22.24 -6.96
C VAL A 101 4.85 22.16 -5.63
N ASN A 102 6.11 22.60 -5.63
CA ASN A 102 6.97 22.74 -4.45
C ASN A 102 8.14 23.70 -4.75
N ASN A 103 7.96 25.00 -4.51
CA ASN A 103 8.99 26.01 -4.81
C ASN A 103 10.37 25.72 -4.17
N PRO A 104 10.47 25.30 -2.89
CA PRO A 104 11.75 24.94 -2.27
C PRO A 104 12.50 23.80 -2.99
N CYS A 105 11.78 22.82 -3.56
CA CYS A 105 12.39 21.75 -4.36
C CYS A 105 13.02 22.29 -5.67
N GLY A 106 12.54 23.43 -6.16
CA GLY A 106 13.13 24.15 -7.28
C GLY A 106 13.10 23.34 -8.58
N ARG A 107 14.23 23.28 -9.29
CA ARG A 107 14.33 22.55 -10.57
C ARG A 107 14.49 21.04 -10.43
N ARG A 108 14.53 20.50 -9.22
CA ARG A 108 14.63 19.05 -8.99
C ARG A 108 13.28 18.39 -9.29
N ILE A 109 13.33 17.14 -9.75
CA ILE A 109 12.13 16.31 -9.92
C ILE A 109 11.45 16.18 -8.56
N TYR A 110 10.18 16.57 -8.52
CA TYR A 110 9.34 16.50 -7.34
C TYR A 110 8.46 15.26 -7.36
N TYR A 111 7.95 14.87 -8.52
CA TYR A 111 7.32 13.57 -8.70
C TYR A 111 7.52 13.03 -10.12
N THR A 112 7.40 11.71 -10.25
CA THR A 112 7.44 11.00 -11.53
C THR A 112 6.31 9.99 -11.60
N ILE A 113 5.69 9.86 -12.77
CA ILE A 113 4.72 8.83 -13.08
C ILE A 113 5.26 8.02 -14.25
N GLU A 114 5.52 6.74 -14.01
CA GLU A 114 5.93 5.78 -15.03
C GLU A 114 4.81 4.76 -15.25
N VAL A 115 4.57 4.40 -16.52
CA VAL A 115 3.72 3.25 -16.87
C VAL A 115 4.60 2.18 -17.50
N LEU A 116 4.50 0.97 -16.97
CA LEU A 116 5.24 -0.20 -17.39
C LEU A 116 4.28 -1.23 -17.99
N GLU A 117 4.59 -1.73 -19.17
CA GLU A 117 3.94 -2.87 -19.81
C GLU A 117 4.94 -4.04 -19.80
N ASN A 118 4.63 -5.13 -19.10
CA ASN A 118 5.54 -6.27 -18.91
C ASN A 118 6.95 -5.82 -18.47
N ASP A 119 7.02 -5.01 -17.41
CA ASP A 119 8.24 -4.40 -16.87
C ASP A 119 9.02 -3.45 -17.82
N THR A 120 8.50 -3.20 -19.02
CA THR A 120 9.08 -2.27 -19.98
C THR A 120 8.38 -0.92 -19.89
N ARG A 121 9.16 0.15 -19.70
CA ARG A 121 8.61 1.50 -19.60
C ARG A 121 8.03 1.97 -20.94
N LYS A 122 6.72 2.19 -20.97
CA LYS A 122 6.00 2.76 -22.13
C LYS A 122 5.71 4.25 -22.02
N TYR A 123 5.63 4.76 -20.79
CA TYR A 123 5.35 6.17 -20.54
C TYR A 123 6.14 6.67 -19.32
N ASN A 124 6.56 7.93 -19.36
CA ASN A 124 7.25 8.62 -18.29
C ASN A 124 6.81 10.09 -18.26
N TYR A 125 6.43 10.58 -17.08
CA TYR A 125 6.10 11.98 -16.86
C TYR A 125 6.79 12.49 -15.60
N GLU A 126 7.60 13.53 -15.74
CA GLU A 126 8.38 14.12 -14.65
C GLU A 126 7.95 15.56 -14.43
N VAL A 127 7.78 15.93 -13.17
CA VAL A 127 7.41 17.29 -12.78
C VAL A 127 8.42 17.82 -11.78
N THR A 128 8.98 19.00 -12.05
CA THR A 128 9.92 19.67 -11.15
C THR A 128 9.21 20.55 -10.14
N GLY A 129 9.83 20.77 -8.97
CA GLY A 129 9.28 21.57 -7.87
C GLY A 129 8.76 22.96 -8.26
N ASN A 130 9.44 23.66 -9.16
CA ASN A 130 9.09 24.99 -9.62
C ASN A 130 8.03 25.03 -10.73
N THR A 131 7.55 23.87 -11.20
CA THR A 131 6.47 23.79 -12.19
C THR A 131 5.17 24.29 -11.58
N LEU A 132 4.41 25.14 -12.28
CA LEU A 132 3.08 25.55 -11.81
C LEU A 132 2.13 24.35 -11.79
N ILE A 133 1.25 24.25 -10.80
CA ILE A 133 0.31 23.13 -10.68
C ILE A 133 -0.53 22.98 -11.95
N ARG A 134 -1.01 24.08 -12.55
CA ARG A 134 -1.72 24.02 -13.84
C ARG A 134 -0.92 23.42 -14.98
N GLN A 135 0.40 23.66 -15.01
CA GLN A 135 1.29 23.12 -16.04
C GLN A 135 1.57 21.63 -15.78
N ALA A 136 1.66 21.24 -14.51
CA ALA A 136 1.86 19.86 -14.12
C ALA A 136 0.62 18.99 -14.42
N VAL A 137 -0.58 19.49 -14.14
CA VAL A 137 -1.83 18.80 -14.48
C VAL A 137 -2.04 18.74 -15.99
N ASN A 138 -1.98 19.88 -16.68
CA ASN A 138 -2.24 19.93 -18.12
C ASN A 138 -1.09 19.37 -18.98
N GLY A 139 0.10 19.19 -18.39
CA GLY A 139 1.25 18.63 -19.09
C GLY A 139 1.23 17.11 -19.15
N PHE A 140 0.47 16.44 -18.28
CA PHE A 140 0.33 15.00 -18.31
C PHE A 140 -0.25 14.56 -19.65
N ASN A 141 0.51 13.74 -20.39
CA ASN A 141 0.20 13.26 -21.73
C ASN A 141 -0.31 14.37 -22.67
N ASN A 142 0.34 15.54 -22.61
CA ASN A 142 -0.02 16.74 -23.38
C ASN A 142 -1.48 17.18 -23.19
N GLY A 143 -2.02 16.96 -21.99
CA GLY A 143 -3.39 17.32 -21.62
C GLY A 143 -4.45 16.34 -22.12
N GLN A 144 -4.04 15.20 -22.69
CA GLN A 144 -4.95 14.13 -23.12
C GLN A 144 -4.96 12.98 -22.12
N PRO A 145 -6.05 12.21 -21.99
CA PRO A 145 -6.06 10.98 -21.22
C PRO A 145 -5.00 9.99 -21.72
N LEU A 146 -4.31 9.31 -20.80
CA LEU A 146 -3.31 8.30 -21.15
C LEU A 146 -3.95 6.91 -21.16
N ALA A 147 -4.07 6.31 -22.34
CA ALA A 147 -4.57 4.94 -22.47
C ALA A 147 -3.65 3.93 -21.76
N VAL A 148 -4.26 3.05 -20.97
CA VAL A 148 -3.60 1.97 -20.23
C VAL A 148 -4.40 0.67 -20.36
N ASN A 149 -3.72 -0.45 -20.16
CA ASN A 149 -4.28 -1.79 -20.29
C ASN A 149 -4.28 -2.48 -18.91
N VAL A 150 -5.23 -3.38 -18.72
CA VAL A 150 -5.20 -4.29 -17.56
C VAL A 150 -3.86 -5.04 -17.53
N GLY A 151 -3.22 -5.06 -16.37
CA GLY A 151 -1.90 -5.64 -16.16
C GLY A 151 -0.73 -4.66 -16.27
N ASP A 152 -0.94 -3.45 -16.79
CA ASP A 152 0.07 -2.38 -16.69
C ASP A 152 0.41 -2.10 -15.23
N THR A 153 1.67 -1.75 -14.98
CA THR A 153 2.13 -1.26 -13.68
C THR A 153 2.36 0.24 -13.72
N ILE A 154 1.68 0.97 -12.85
CA ILE A 154 1.94 2.38 -12.57
C ILE A 154 2.95 2.46 -11.44
N LYS A 155 4.06 3.14 -11.69
CA LYS A 155 5.09 3.43 -10.69
C LYS A 155 5.10 4.92 -10.45
N VAL A 156 4.87 5.31 -9.20
CA VAL A 156 4.74 6.70 -8.79
C VAL A 156 5.86 7.03 -7.81
N TYR A 157 6.74 7.95 -8.19
CA TYR A 157 7.78 8.52 -7.33
C TYR A 157 7.32 9.86 -6.77
N HIS A 158 7.65 10.12 -5.51
CA HIS A 158 7.50 11.44 -4.90
C HIS A 158 8.77 11.81 -4.10
N ALA A 159 9.24 13.04 -4.21
CA ALA A 159 10.47 13.50 -3.57
C ALA A 159 10.39 13.55 -2.04
N GLU A 160 9.19 13.72 -1.51
CA GLU A 160 8.88 13.66 -0.08
C GLU A 160 8.09 12.38 0.23
N THR A 161 8.34 11.80 1.41
CA THR A 161 7.60 10.64 1.92
C THR A 161 6.45 11.10 2.84
N GLN A 162 5.76 10.17 3.50
CA GLN A 162 4.74 10.43 4.53
C GLN A 162 3.51 11.18 4.02
N GLY A 163 2.61 10.48 3.34
CA GLY A 163 1.29 11.00 2.99
C GLY A 163 1.25 11.94 1.79
N ARG A 164 2.34 11.97 1.00
CA ARG A 164 2.45 12.80 -0.21
C ARG A 164 2.07 12.07 -1.50
N ASN A 165 2.15 10.74 -1.47
CA ASN A 165 1.78 9.85 -2.55
C ASN A 165 0.67 8.93 -2.04
N LEU A 166 -0.56 9.22 -2.45
CA LEU A 166 -1.76 8.63 -1.88
C LEU A 166 -2.56 7.91 -2.96
N LEU A 167 -3.24 6.83 -2.59
CA LEU A 167 -4.31 6.26 -3.38
C LEU A 167 -5.64 6.60 -2.71
N MET A 168 -6.55 7.17 -3.49
CA MET A 168 -7.96 7.35 -3.17
C MET A 168 -8.72 6.22 -3.87
N MET A 169 -9.38 5.37 -3.09
CA MET A 169 -10.23 4.29 -3.58
C MET A 169 -11.48 4.21 -2.71
N ASP A 170 -12.66 4.21 -3.32
CA ASP A 170 -13.95 4.19 -2.60
C ASP A 170 -14.07 5.29 -1.54
N GLU A 171 -13.59 6.49 -1.85
CA GLU A 171 -13.51 7.65 -0.95
C GLU A 171 -12.62 7.45 0.31
N MET A 172 -11.84 6.37 0.36
CA MET A 172 -10.82 6.15 1.38
C MET A 172 -9.44 6.57 0.88
N VAL A 173 -8.70 7.28 1.73
CA VAL A 173 -7.31 7.68 1.47
C VAL A 173 -6.34 6.74 2.15
N ARG A 174 -5.33 6.27 1.42
CA ARG A 174 -4.24 5.49 2.00
C ARG A 174 -2.91 5.76 1.29
N ASP A 175 -1.82 5.73 2.07
CA ASP A 175 -0.45 5.74 1.58
C ASP A 175 0.00 4.29 1.35
N TYR A 176 0.52 3.98 0.17
CA TYR A 176 1.02 2.65 -0.21
C TYR A 176 2.52 2.64 -0.51
N THR A 177 3.26 3.60 0.05
CA THR A 177 4.69 3.72 -0.18
C THR A 177 5.56 2.82 0.70
N GLY A 178 4.99 2.27 1.78
CA GLY A 178 5.77 1.55 2.80
C GLY A 178 6.80 2.45 3.48
N GLY A 179 6.50 3.76 3.59
CA GLY A 179 7.43 4.80 4.06
C GLY A 179 8.53 5.20 3.07
N SER A 180 8.59 4.59 1.88
CA SER A 180 9.56 4.93 0.83
C SER A 180 9.09 6.11 -0.04
N ASN A 181 9.88 6.47 -1.05
CA ASN A 181 9.48 7.48 -2.04
C ASN A 181 8.59 6.93 -3.17
N TYR A 182 8.29 5.62 -3.18
CA TYR A 182 7.65 4.96 -4.32
C TYR A 182 6.37 4.23 -3.90
N ALA A 183 5.31 4.42 -4.68
CA ALA A 183 4.15 3.55 -4.68
C ALA A 183 4.01 2.88 -6.05
N TYR A 184 3.44 1.69 -6.05
CA TYR A 184 3.19 0.91 -7.27
C TYR A 184 1.75 0.45 -7.28
N TYR A 185 1.14 0.50 -8.46
CA TYR A 185 -0.24 0.09 -8.67
C TYR A 185 -0.35 -0.75 -9.94
N ARG A 186 -1.08 -1.87 -9.89
CA ARG A 186 -1.47 -2.64 -11.07
C ARG A 186 -2.80 -2.10 -11.59
N VAL A 187 -2.90 -1.91 -12.90
CA VAL A 187 -4.16 -1.56 -13.55
C VAL A 187 -5.03 -2.81 -13.62
N THR A 188 -6.25 -2.71 -13.11
CA THR A 188 -7.29 -3.75 -13.17
C THR A 188 -8.56 -3.17 -13.79
N GLU A 189 -9.55 -4.02 -14.11
CA GLU A 189 -10.88 -3.55 -14.54
C GLU A 189 -11.61 -2.75 -13.45
N GLU A 190 -11.28 -2.99 -12.17
CA GLU A 190 -11.93 -2.36 -11.02
C GLU A 190 -11.25 -1.05 -10.58
N GLY A 191 -9.97 -0.88 -10.91
CA GLY A 191 -9.18 0.25 -10.42
C GLY A 191 -7.67 -0.02 -10.36
N PHE A 192 -6.98 0.84 -9.62
CA PHE A 192 -5.59 0.69 -9.24
C PHE A 192 -5.48 -0.24 -8.04
N GLU A 193 -4.86 -1.40 -8.23
CA GLU A 193 -4.56 -2.35 -7.16
C GLU A 193 -3.13 -2.09 -6.63
N PRO A 194 -2.93 -1.70 -5.36
CA PRO A 194 -1.60 -1.39 -4.84
C PRO A 194 -0.75 -2.64 -4.61
N PHE A 195 0.54 -2.55 -4.92
CA PHE A 195 1.50 -3.57 -4.49
C PHE A 195 1.95 -3.30 -3.05
N THR A 196 1.94 -4.36 -2.24
CA THR A 196 2.36 -4.32 -0.83
C THR A 196 3.34 -5.47 -0.50
N ASP A 197 4.10 -5.91 -1.50
CA ASP A 197 5.00 -7.06 -1.40
C ASP A 197 6.24 -6.70 -0.58
N ILE A 198 6.32 -7.25 0.64
CA ILE A 198 7.50 -7.17 1.48
C ILE A 198 8.20 -8.54 1.52
N LYS A 199 9.52 -8.52 1.35
CA LYS A 199 10.38 -9.71 1.38
C LYS A 199 11.56 -9.46 2.30
N ALA A 200 12.02 -10.52 2.94
CA ALA A 200 13.24 -10.50 3.74
C ALA A 200 13.89 -11.88 3.70
N ASP A 201 15.21 -11.89 3.65
CA ASP A 201 15.99 -13.12 3.61
C ASP A 201 16.28 -13.59 5.04
N PRO A 202 16.09 -14.87 5.36
CA PRO A 202 16.36 -15.40 6.69
C PRO A 202 17.88 -15.56 6.93
N ILE A 203 18.33 -15.26 8.14
CA ILE A 203 19.68 -15.55 8.61
C ILE A 203 19.65 -16.78 9.54
N SER A 204 20.29 -17.87 9.10
CA SER A 204 20.36 -19.10 9.89
C SER A 204 21.16 -18.92 11.19
N GLN A 205 20.64 -19.46 12.28
CA GLN A 205 21.30 -19.40 13.60
C GLN A 205 21.86 -20.76 14.03
N GLU A 206 22.94 -20.73 14.81
CA GLU A 206 23.44 -21.89 15.54
C GLU A 206 23.24 -21.70 17.05
N LEU A 207 22.48 -22.60 17.67
CA LEU A 207 22.18 -22.58 19.10
C LEU A 207 22.72 -23.82 19.78
N LEU A 208 22.93 -23.74 21.09
CA LEU A 208 23.32 -24.90 21.90
C LEU A 208 22.09 -25.50 22.60
N LEU A 209 22.12 -26.82 22.82
CA LEU A 209 21.08 -27.54 23.55
C LEU A 209 20.86 -26.90 24.94
N GLY A 210 19.62 -26.52 25.23
CA GLY A 210 19.18 -25.88 26.48
C GLY A 210 19.50 -24.39 26.60
N HIS A 211 20.03 -23.74 25.56
CA HIS A 211 20.35 -22.31 25.60
C HIS A 211 19.07 -21.46 25.72
N GLU A 212 19.12 -20.43 26.58
CA GLU A 212 18.04 -19.44 26.69
C GLU A 212 18.06 -18.51 25.49
N THR A 213 16.92 -18.31 24.85
CA THR A 213 16.81 -17.50 23.63
C THR A 213 16.07 -16.18 23.85
N ASN A 214 15.78 -15.83 25.11
CA ASN A 214 15.01 -14.63 25.48
C ASN A 214 15.74 -13.33 25.15
N THR A 215 17.04 -13.40 24.85
CA THR A 215 17.89 -12.26 24.45
C THR A 215 18.12 -12.18 22.94
N VAL A 216 17.59 -13.12 22.15
CA VAL A 216 17.72 -13.07 20.70
C VAL A 216 16.90 -11.89 20.17
N ASN A 217 17.56 -10.98 19.48
CA ASN A 217 16.89 -9.85 18.83
C ASN A 217 16.28 -10.33 17.49
N PRO A 218 14.95 -10.27 17.32
CA PRO A 218 14.31 -10.73 16.07
C PRO A 218 14.82 -10.00 14.82
N ALA A 219 15.23 -8.73 14.95
CA ALA A 219 15.73 -7.95 13.83
C ALA A 219 17.07 -8.48 13.27
N GLU A 220 17.85 -9.22 14.07
CA GLU A 220 19.12 -9.83 13.66
C GLU A 220 18.93 -11.18 12.95
N LEU A 221 17.68 -11.67 12.84
CA LEU A 221 17.35 -12.94 12.19
C LEU A 221 17.07 -12.80 10.69
N ILE A 222 17.07 -11.58 10.16
CA ILE A 222 16.74 -11.29 8.77
C ILE A 222 17.71 -10.27 8.16
N GLN A 223 17.80 -10.28 6.83
CA GLN A 223 18.54 -9.31 6.03
C GLN A 223 17.82 -9.01 4.71
N ASN A 224 18.35 -8.07 3.93
CA ASN A 224 17.86 -7.73 2.59
C ASN A 224 16.34 -7.46 2.55
N VAL A 225 15.83 -6.71 3.52
CA VAL A 225 14.42 -6.34 3.54
C VAL A 225 14.12 -5.46 2.33
N THR A 226 13.13 -5.87 1.55
CA THR A 226 12.67 -5.13 0.38
C THR A 226 11.16 -4.92 0.44
N PHE A 227 10.70 -3.80 -0.10
CA PHE A 227 9.30 -3.48 -0.33
C PHE A 227 9.12 -3.13 -1.79
N ASN A 228 8.24 -3.84 -2.49
CA ASN A 228 8.03 -3.74 -3.93
C ASN A 228 9.36 -3.80 -4.71
N GLY A 229 10.22 -4.75 -4.32
CA GLY A 229 11.53 -4.98 -4.95
C GLY A 229 12.61 -3.94 -4.64
N ARG A 230 12.33 -2.93 -3.80
CA ARG A 230 13.31 -1.91 -3.38
C ARG A 230 13.80 -2.15 -1.96
N PRO A 231 15.09 -1.99 -1.65
CA PRO A 231 15.59 -2.07 -0.29
C PRO A 231 14.86 -1.09 0.65
N LEU A 232 14.44 -1.59 1.81
CA LEU A 232 13.96 -0.78 2.92
C LEU A 232 15.09 -0.53 3.92
N THR A 233 15.16 0.68 4.45
CA THR A 233 16.02 1.00 5.58
C THR A 233 15.40 0.46 6.88
N SER A 234 16.25 0.17 7.87
CA SER A 234 15.83 -0.51 9.11
C SER A 234 14.84 0.27 9.97
N ASP A 235 14.72 1.58 9.76
CA ASP A 235 13.74 2.46 10.41
C ASP A 235 12.33 2.39 9.78
N LEU A 236 12.20 1.77 8.60
CA LEU A 236 10.93 1.66 7.87
C LEU A 236 10.24 0.31 8.06
N TYR A 237 10.82 -0.61 8.83
CA TYR A 237 10.18 -1.88 9.16
C TYR A 237 10.41 -2.29 10.62
N THR A 238 9.54 -3.17 11.09
CA THR A 238 9.66 -3.85 12.39
C THR A 238 9.74 -5.35 12.19
N VAL A 239 10.36 -6.04 13.15
CA VAL A 239 10.44 -7.51 13.17
C VAL A 239 9.91 -8.02 14.50
N GLU A 240 8.87 -8.83 14.43
CA GLU A 240 8.22 -9.44 15.60
C GLU A 240 8.41 -10.96 15.56
N GLN A 241 8.86 -11.57 16.66
CA GLN A 241 8.94 -13.02 16.77
C GLN A 241 7.55 -13.61 17.04
N LEU A 242 7.09 -14.52 16.19
CA LEU A 242 5.76 -15.15 16.27
C LEU A 242 5.76 -16.52 16.95
N SER A 243 6.94 -17.12 17.16
CA SER A 243 7.08 -18.42 17.82
C SER A 243 8.36 -18.46 18.64
N ASN A 244 8.42 -19.27 19.69
CA ASN A 244 9.63 -19.43 20.48
C ASN A 244 10.64 -20.36 19.80
N PHE A 245 11.93 -20.15 20.06
CA PHE A 245 12.93 -21.18 19.78
C PHE A 245 12.72 -22.37 20.71
N ASP A 246 12.76 -23.56 20.14
CA ASP A 246 12.89 -24.81 20.89
C ASP A 246 14.35 -25.26 20.86
N THR A 247 15.04 -25.10 22.00
CA THR A 247 16.41 -25.58 22.22
C THR A 247 16.47 -26.84 23.07
N THR A 248 15.33 -27.52 23.32
CA THR A 248 15.25 -28.70 24.21
C THR A 248 15.74 -29.99 23.55
N THR A 249 15.84 -29.99 22.22
CA THR A 249 16.35 -31.11 21.42
C THR A 249 17.29 -30.60 20.33
N VAL A 250 18.29 -31.41 19.96
CA VAL A 250 19.23 -31.10 18.86
C VAL A 250 18.57 -31.27 17.49
N GLY A 251 19.15 -30.62 16.48
CA GLY A 251 18.75 -30.77 15.09
C GLY A 251 18.31 -29.47 14.42
N GLU A 252 17.92 -29.58 13.16
CA GLU A 252 17.40 -28.48 12.35
C GLU A 252 15.97 -28.15 12.74
N LYS A 253 15.71 -26.86 12.90
CA LYS A 253 14.43 -26.32 13.35
C LYS A 253 14.15 -24.98 12.67
N GLY A 254 13.00 -24.38 12.95
CA GLY A 254 12.68 -23.06 12.46
C GLY A 254 11.83 -22.25 13.42
N VAL A 255 12.09 -20.95 13.47
CA VAL A 255 11.29 -19.97 14.20
C VAL A 255 10.61 -19.05 13.18
N ARG A 256 9.39 -18.59 13.44
CA ARG A 256 8.68 -17.62 12.60
C ARG A 256 8.85 -16.21 13.13
N VAL A 257 9.10 -15.28 12.22
CA VAL A 257 9.07 -13.85 12.47
C VAL A 257 8.11 -13.17 11.50
N ARG A 258 7.51 -12.06 11.92
CA ARG A 258 6.74 -11.16 11.08
C ARG A 258 7.59 -9.93 10.78
N VAL A 259 7.74 -9.59 9.52
CA VAL A 259 8.34 -8.32 9.08
C VAL A 259 7.22 -7.44 8.58
N SER A 260 7.05 -6.25 9.16
CA SER A 260 5.99 -5.30 8.78
C SER A 260 6.58 -3.94 8.48
N THR A 261 6.02 -3.20 7.52
CA THR A 261 6.36 -1.78 7.37
C THR A 261 5.86 -0.99 8.59
N THR A 262 6.60 0.04 9.00
CA THR A 262 6.25 0.82 10.21
C THR A 262 4.94 1.60 10.06
N ASP A 263 4.54 1.90 8.83
CA ASP A 263 3.28 2.55 8.48
C ASP A 263 2.09 1.57 8.41
N GLY A 264 2.32 0.26 8.55
CA GLY A 264 1.29 -0.78 8.49
C GLY A 264 0.79 -1.11 7.08
N THR A 265 1.44 -0.60 6.03
CA THR A 265 1.09 -0.83 4.63
C THR A 265 1.20 -2.30 4.21
N GLY A 266 2.24 -3.01 4.65
CA GLY A 266 2.49 -4.40 4.26
C GLY A 266 3.18 -5.21 5.34
N PHE A 267 3.02 -6.53 5.28
CA PHE A 267 3.75 -7.47 6.14
C PHE A 267 3.99 -8.81 5.44
N THR A 268 4.99 -9.54 5.91
CA THR A 268 5.26 -10.93 5.52
C THR A 268 5.70 -11.74 6.73
N GLU A 269 5.48 -13.05 6.69
CA GLU A 269 6.01 -13.99 7.68
C GLU A 269 7.19 -14.76 7.09
N VAL A 270 8.30 -14.79 7.81
CA VAL A 270 9.54 -15.46 7.39
C VAL A 270 9.85 -16.59 8.37
N LYS A 271 10.12 -17.78 7.84
CA LYS A 271 10.65 -18.91 8.61
C LYS A 271 12.17 -18.80 8.64
N ILE A 272 12.71 -18.56 9.83
CA ILE A 272 14.15 -18.49 10.09
C ILE A 272 14.63 -19.89 10.45
N PRO A 273 15.52 -20.52 9.67
CA PRO A 273 16.12 -21.80 10.03
C PRO A 273 17.09 -21.61 11.19
N TYR A 274 17.20 -22.60 12.05
CA TYR A 274 18.27 -22.67 13.03
C TYR A 274 18.64 -24.11 13.34
N VAL A 275 19.86 -24.33 13.84
CA VAL A 275 20.36 -25.65 14.22
C VAL A 275 20.71 -25.65 15.69
N VAL A 276 20.17 -26.61 16.44
CA VAL A 276 20.54 -26.85 17.84
C VAL A 276 21.64 -27.91 17.88
N LYS A 277 22.82 -27.53 18.36
CA LYS A 277 24.00 -28.39 18.50
C LYS A 277 24.19 -28.85 19.93
N TRP A 278 24.87 -29.98 20.09
CA TRP A 278 25.19 -30.54 21.41
C TRP A 278 26.04 -29.63 22.28
N GLY A 279 27.00 -28.89 21.73
CA GLY A 279 27.92 -28.07 22.54
C GLY A 279 28.67 -28.89 23.59
N ARG A 280 28.79 -28.37 24.82
CA ARG A 280 29.41 -29.07 25.97
C ARG A 280 28.33 -29.79 26.77
N THR A 281 27.99 -30.99 26.34
CA THR A 281 26.87 -31.76 26.91
C THR A 281 27.28 -33.17 27.30
N ILE A 282 26.85 -33.60 28.49
CA ILE A 282 26.90 -35.01 28.90
C ILE A 282 25.65 -35.69 28.35
N GLN A 283 25.82 -36.65 27.46
CA GLN A 283 24.75 -37.45 26.89
C GLN A 283 24.65 -38.79 27.64
N VAL A 284 23.44 -39.16 28.08
CA VAL A 284 23.17 -40.45 28.71
C VAL A 284 22.39 -41.32 27.75
N LYS A 285 22.84 -42.55 27.53
CA LYS A 285 22.23 -43.52 26.62
C LYS A 285 21.74 -44.77 27.36
N ASN A 286 20.67 -45.38 26.85
CA ASN A 286 20.24 -46.70 27.29
C ASN A 286 21.01 -47.82 26.56
N ASN A 287 20.66 -49.08 26.85
CA ASN A 287 21.28 -50.26 26.23
C ASN A 287 21.10 -50.32 24.70
N ASP A 288 20.03 -49.72 24.17
CA ASP A 288 19.73 -49.67 22.73
C ASP A 288 20.46 -48.52 22.01
N GLY A 289 21.27 -47.74 22.74
CA GLY A 289 22.00 -46.58 22.21
C GLY A 289 21.15 -45.32 22.04
N ALA A 290 19.88 -45.34 22.45
CA ALA A 290 18.98 -44.18 22.44
C ALA A 290 19.35 -43.18 23.54
N THR A 291 19.21 -41.88 23.26
CA THR A 291 19.46 -40.83 24.26
C THR A 291 18.29 -40.77 25.23
N ILE A 292 18.55 -40.98 26.52
CA ILE A 292 17.53 -40.91 27.60
C ILE A 292 17.68 -39.66 28.47
N GLY A 293 18.75 -38.89 28.29
CA GLY A 293 18.98 -37.63 29.00
C GLY A 293 20.19 -36.87 28.47
N ALA A 294 20.20 -35.56 28.67
CA ALA A 294 21.28 -34.68 28.28
C ALA A 294 21.48 -33.57 29.33
N PHE A 295 22.73 -33.31 29.70
CA PHE A 295 23.10 -32.26 30.67
C PHE A 295 24.10 -31.31 30.03
N SER A 296 23.63 -30.13 29.62
CA SER A 296 24.43 -29.11 28.94
C SER A 296 25.08 -28.15 29.94
N LEU A 297 26.35 -27.82 29.72
CA LEU A 297 27.04 -26.73 30.41
C LEU A 297 26.83 -25.41 29.64
N ILE A 298 26.08 -24.48 30.23
CA ILE A 298 25.72 -23.20 29.60
C ILE A 298 26.18 -22.05 30.49
N LYS A 299 26.86 -21.06 29.90
CA LYS A 299 27.23 -19.83 30.60
C LYS A 299 26.04 -18.86 30.58
N GLN A 300 25.39 -18.65 31.73
CA GLN A 300 24.29 -17.69 31.85
C GLN A 300 24.81 -16.29 32.25
N SER A 301 24.30 -15.25 31.59
CA SER A 301 24.68 -13.84 31.84
C SER A 301 24.05 -13.25 33.10
N LYS A 302 22.98 -13.87 33.64
CA LYS A 302 22.38 -13.57 34.94
C LYS A 302 21.94 -14.90 35.59
N PRO A 303 22.55 -15.35 36.69
CA PRO A 303 22.09 -16.55 37.37
C PRO A 303 20.71 -16.28 37.99
N ASN A 304 19.68 -16.91 37.46
CA ASN A 304 18.35 -16.87 38.07
C ASN A 304 18.40 -17.58 39.43
N LYS A 305 17.97 -16.90 40.51
CA LYS A 305 17.90 -17.47 41.88
C LYS A 305 16.89 -18.65 42.01
N GLN A 306 16.21 -19.03 40.94
CA GLN A 306 15.38 -20.24 40.88
C GLN A 306 16.15 -21.50 40.46
N ASN A 307 17.39 -21.39 39.95
CA ASN A 307 18.21 -22.53 39.54
C ASN A 307 18.99 -23.22 40.69
N THR A 308 18.77 -22.83 41.95
CA THR A 308 19.25 -23.60 43.11
C THR A 308 18.43 -24.85 43.39
N GLN A 309 17.35 -25.10 42.64
CA GLN A 309 16.80 -26.45 42.51
C GLN A 309 17.31 -27.04 41.19
N MET A 310 18.04 -28.16 41.27
CA MET A 310 18.26 -29.05 40.14
C MET A 310 16.89 -29.39 39.52
N MET A 311 16.50 -28.69 38.46
CA MET A 311 15.29 -29.00 37.71
C MET A 311 15.58 -30.22 36.83
N ASN A 312 15.12 -31.37 37.31
CA ASN A 312 14.81 -32.53 36.48
C ASN A 312 13.70 -32.15 35.48
N LEU A 313 14.05 -31.48 34.38
CA LEU A 313 13.16 -31.41 33.22
C LEU A 313 13.51 -32.60 32.32
N ALA A 314 12.94 -33.76 32.67
CA ALA A 314 12.81 -34.85 31.73
C ALA A 314 11.88 -34.38 30.60
N SER A 315 12.40 -34.22 29.39
CA SER A 315 11.56 -34.17 28.21
C SER A 315 10.87 -35.54 28.10
N GLN A 316 9.61 -35.63 28.53
CA GLN A 316 8.85 -36.87 28.48
C GLN A 316 8.57 -37.23 27.01
N GLY A 317 9.29 -38.22 26.51
CA GLY A 317 8.81 -39.05 25.42
C GLY A 317 7.69 -39.94 25.98
N VAL A 318 6.46 -39.69 25.53
CA VAL A 318 5.29 -40.51 25.86
C VAL A 318 5.52 -41.93 25.33
N ALA A 319 5.60 -42.91 26.23
CA ALA A 319 5.48 -44.32 25.91
C ALA A 319 4.09 -44.79 26.35
N ASN A 320 3.18 -44.98 25.40
CA ASN A 320 2.05 -45.89 25.59
C ASN A 320 2.55 -47.31 25.26
N THR A 321 2.18 -48.22 26.16
CA THR A 321 2.37 -49.68 26.17
C THR A 321 2.22 -50.38 24.83
#